data_AF-X1KJH9-F1
#
_entry.id   AF-X1KJH9-F1
#
_cell.length_a   1.000
_cell.length_b   1.000
_cell.length_c   1.000
_cell.angle_alpha   90.00
_cell.angle_beta   90.00
_cell.angle_gamma   90.00
#
_symmetry.space_group_name_H-M   'P 1'
#
loop_
_entity.id
_entity.type
_entity.pdbx_description
1 polymer ?
#
loop_
_entity_poly.entity_id
_entity_poly.type
_entity_poly.pdbx_seq_one_letter_code
_entity_poly.pdbx_strand_id
1 'polypeptide(L)'
;EALPKLNCGLCGYGNCGQFARAVAEGKASPFSCQQNPWVGYKISEIIGAKAPEIGYRYAFYQPILAQRPEPLSSASLKEEVSGLSRRVDNILTRIEKLGE
;
A
#
# COMPACT_ATOMS: atom_id res chain seq x y z
N GLU A 1 18.42 -10.49 15.14
CA GLU A 1 17.50 -11.61 14.85
C GLU A 1 16.34 -11.10 14.00
N ALA A 2 16.15 -11.63 12.78
CA ALA A 2 15.18 -11.07 11.82
C ALA A 2 13.95 -11.96 11.58
N LEU A 3 14.05 -13.28 11.74
CA LEU A 3 12.98 -14.24 11.44
C LEU A 3 12.18 -14.63 12.69
N PRO A 4 10.90 -15.01 12.54
CA PRO A 4 10.00 -15.28 13.68
C PRO A 4 10.23 -16.62 14.38
N LYS A 5 11.15 -17.48 13.89
CA LYS A 5 11.47 -18.82 14.43
C LYS A 5 10.30 -19.80 14.59
N LEU A 6 9.12 -19.48 14.06
CA LEU A 6 7.92 -20.33 14.13
C LEU A 6 7.99 -21.57 13.22
N ASN A 7 8.89 -21.60 12.24
CA ASN A 7 9.02 -22.70 11.26
C ASN A 7 7.69 -23.07 10.57
N CYS A 8 6.86 -22.07 10.26
CA CYS A 8 5.50 -22.25 9.74
C CYS A 8 5.39 -22.73 8.29
N GLY A 9 6.49 -22.78 7.52
CA GLY A 9 6.47 -23.27 6.14
C GLY A 9 5.81 -22.34 5.09
N LEU A 10 5.15 -21.25 5.49
CA LEU A 10 4.39 -20.37 4.58
C LEU A 10 5.22 -19.71 3.46
N CYS A 11 6.53 -19.66 3.60
CA CYS A 11 7.46 -19.16 2.59
C CYS A 11 8.00 -20.25 1.64
N GLY A 12 7.54 -21.50 1.78
CA GLY A 12 7.99 -22.65 0.98
C GLY A 12 9.22 -23.38 1.52
N TYR A 13 9.79 -22.96 2.65
CA TYR A 13 10.95 -23.59 3.29
C TYR A 13 10.56 -24.31 4.58
N GLY A 14 11.16 -25.46 4.85
CA GLY A 14 10.80 -26.32 6.00
C GLY A 14 11.11 -25.72 7.37
N ASN A 15 12.03 -24.75 7.46
CA ASN A 15 12.25 -23.97 8.68
C ASN A 15 12.84 -22.58 8.38
N CYS A 16 12.82 -21.70 9.37
CA CYS A 16 13.34 -20.34 9.24
C CYS A 16 14.83 -20.29 8.88
N GLY A 17 15.64 -21.24 9.37
CA GLY A 17 17.07 -21.30 9.02
C GLY A 17 17.30 -21.63 7.55
N GLN A 18 16.54 -22.56 6.99
CA GLN A 18 16.56 -22.89 5.56
C GLN A 18 16.16 -21.69 4.70
N PHE A 19 15.11 -20.97 5.09
CA PHE A 19 14.74 -19.73 4.40
C PHE A 19 15.84 -18.68 4.47
N ALA A 20 16.41 -18.43 5.65
CA ALA A 20 17.48 -17.44 5.83
C ALA A 20 18.69 -17.75 4.94
N ARG A 21 19.07 -19.03 4.87
CA ARG A 21 20.15 -19.50 3.99
C ARG A 21 19.81 -19.30 2.51
N ALA A 22 18.60 -19.63 2.09
CA ALA A 22 18.17 -19.43 0.71
C ALA A 22 18.18 -17.96 0.30
N VAL A 23 17.80 -17.04 1.20
CA VAL A 23 17.89 -15.59 0.95
C VAL A 23 19.35 -15.14 0.87
N ALA A 24 20.21 -15.57 1.79
CA ALA A 24 21.63 -15.24 1.76
C ALA A 24 22.34 -15.75 0.50
N GLU A 25 21.90 -16.90 -0.03
CA GLU A 25 22.39 -17.48 -1.29
C GLU A 25 21.72 -16.86 -2.54
N GLY A 26 20.83 -15.87 -2.39
CA GLY A 26 20.11 -15.23 -3.50
C GLY A 26 19.07 -16.11 -4.20
N LYS A 27 18.73 -17.27 -3.61
CA LYS A 27 17.74 -18.23 -4.13
C LYS A 27 16.31 -17.89 -3.73
N ALA A 28 16.13 -17.01 -2.74
CA ALA A 28 14.84 -16.59 -2.23
C ALA A 28 14.79 -15.07 -2.07
N SER A 29 13.61 -14.48 -2.29
CA SER A 29 13.39 -13.07 -1.97
C SER A 29 13.36 -12.86 -0.45
N PRO A 30 14.01 -11.80 0.08
CA PRO A 30 13.86 -11.39 1.48
C PRO A 30 12.40 -11.21 1.92
N PHE A 31 11.52 -10.88 0.97
CA PHE A 31 10.11 -10.58 1.21
C PHE A 31 9.19 -11.81 1.14
N SER A 32 9.72 -13.02 0.95
CA SER A 32 8.90 -14.24 0.84
C SER A 32 8.28 -14.69 2.17
N CYS A 33 8.65 -14.10 3.32
CA CYS A 33 8.06 -14.46 4.61
C CYS A 33 6.63 -13.91 4.75
N GLN A 34 5.62 -14.75 4.52
CA GLN A 34 4.22 -14.34 4.60
C GLN A 34 3.72 -14.11 6.04
N GLN A 35 4.33 -14.75 7.04
CA GLN A 35 3.93 -14.63 8.44
C GLN A 35 4.15 -13.22 9.00
N ASN A 36 5.21 -12.55 8.57
CA ASN A 36 5.50 -11.19 8.98
C ASN A 36 6.23 -10.45 7.85
N PRO A 37 5.51 -9.62 7.08
CA PRO A 37 6.10 -8.91 5.95
C PRO A 37 7.24 -7.94 6.31
N TRP A 38 7.30 -7.46 7.56
CA TRP A 38 8.37 -6.56 8.02
C TRP A 38 9.74 -7.23 8.08
N VAL A 39 9.76 -8.56 8.11
CA VAL A 39 10.98 -9.37 8.09
C VAL A 39 11.82 -9.06 6.85
N GLY A 40 11.20 -8.82 5.68
CA GLY A 40 11.93 -8.59 4.44
C GLY A 40 12.79 -7.34 4.45
N TYR A 41 12.36 -6.28 5.14
CA TYR A 41 13.14 -5.06 5.30
C TYR A 41 14.38 -5.31 6.17
N LYS A 42 14.18 -5.91 7.36
CA LYS A 42 15.30 -6.26 8.25
C LYS A 42 16.30 -7.20 7.58
N ILE A 43 15.82 -8.18 6.81
CA ILE A 43 16.70 -9.07 6.06
C ILE A 43 17.45 -8.29 4.98
N SER A 44 16.79 -7.40 4.25
CA SER A 44 17.42 -6.58 3.20
C SER A 44 18.54 -5.69 3.77
N GLU A 45 18.33 -5.07 4.93
CA GLU A 45 19.36 -4.31 5.65
C GLU A 45 20.56 -5.19 6.02
N ILE A 46 20.33 -6.41 6.50
CA ILE A 46 21.40 -7.34 6.90
C ILE A 46 22.23 -7.79 5.70
N ILE A 47 21.61 -8.10 4.57
CA ILE A 47 22.30 -8.63 3.39
C ILE A 47 22.82 -7.52 2.46
N GLY A 48 22.62 -6.24 2.82
CA GLY A 48 23.02 -5.10 1.99
C GLY A 48 22.22 -4.97 0.68
N ALA A 49 21.02 -5.55 0.61
CA ALA A 49 20.15 -5.40 -0.55
C ALA A 49 19.35 -4.09 -0.46
N LYS A 50 19.19 -3.41 -1.60
CA LYS A 50 18.36 -2.20 -1.67
C LYS A 50 16.89 -2.58 -1.47
N ALA A 51 16.34 -2.30 -0.29
CA ALA A 51 14.92 -2.46 -0.03
C ALA A 51 14.11 -1.40 -0.81
N PRO A 52 12.89 -1.71 -1.28
CA PRO A 52 12.03 -0.71 -1.89
C PRO A 52 11.72 0.40 -0.87
N GLU A 53 11.99 1.65 -1.26
CA GLU A 53 11.76 2.86 -0.43
C GLU A 53 10.26 3.06 -0.13
N ILE A 54 9.40 2.47 -0.95
CA ILE A 54 7.95 2.43 -0.74
C ILE A 54 7.65 1.23 0.18
N GLY A 55 7.59 1.53 1.47
CA GLY A 55 7.19 0.60 2.52
C GLY A 55 5.86 -0.11 2.22
N TYR A 56 5.72 -1.35 2.68
CA TYR A 56 4.56 -2.25 2.63
C TYR A 56 3.18 -1.65 2.98
N ARG A 57 3.13 -0.38 3.43
CA ARG A 57 1.91 0.40 3.59
C ARG A 57 1.06 0.47 2.31
N TYR A 58 1.68 0.43 1.12
CA TYR A 58 0.93 0.55 -0.13
C TYR A 58 0.49 -0.81 -0.70
N ALA A 59 1.33 -1.86 -0.70
CA ALA A 59 1.07 -3.06 -1.49
C ALA A 59 -0.17 -3.87 -1.07
N PHE A 60 -0.52 -3.93 0.23
CA PHE A 60 -1.72 -4.63 0.70
C PHE A 60 -3.01 -3.79 0.62
N TYR A 61 -2.92 -2.47 0.46
CA TYR A 61 -4.08 -1.60 0.21
C TYR A 61 -4.36 -1.37 -1.29
N GLN A 62 -3.48 -1.83 -2.17
CA GLN A 62 -3.57 -1.58 -3.61
C GLN A 62 -4.55 -2.45 -4.43
N PRO A 63 -5.24 -3.53 -3.96
CA PRO A 63 -6.24 -4.15 -4.84
C PRO A 63 -7.38 -3.18 -5.18
N ILE A 64 -7.65 -2.19 -4.30
CA ILE A 64 -8.72 -1.21 -4.47
C ILE A 64 -8.23 0.04 -5.21
N LEU A 65 -6.94 0.39 -5.14
CA LEU A 65 -6.41 1.61 -5.75
C LEU A 65 -5.72 1.40 -7.11
N ALA A 66 -5.42 0.16 -7.52
CA ALA A 66 -4.85 -0.15 -8.83
C ALA A 66 -5.84 0.03 -10.00
N GLN A 67 -7.12 0.34 -9.73
CA GLN A 67 -8.13 0.68 -10.75
C GLN A 67 -8.38 2.18 -10.91
N ARG A 68 -7.52 3.07 -10.37
CA ARG A 68 -7.73 4.51 -10.58
C ARG A 68 -7.04 4.96 -11.88
N PRO A 69 -7.79 5.33 -12.94
CA PRO A 69 -7.18 5.97 -14.09
C PRO A 69 -6.73 7.36 -13.66
N GLU A 70 -5.44 7.62 -13.83
CA GLU A 70 -4.71 8.87 -13.60
C GLU A 70 -4.78 9.49 -12.17
N PRO A 71 -3.68 10.11 -11.71
CA PRO A 71 -3.73 10.94 -10.51
C PRO A 71 -4.66 12.13 -10.77
N LEU A 72 -5.79 12.21 -10.07
CA LEU A 72 -6.68 13.38 -10.13
C LEU A 72 -5.85 14.62 -9.83
N SER A 73 -5.64 15.46 -10.84
CA SER A 73 -4.89 16.70 -10.68
C SER A 73 -5.62 17.60 -9.68
N SER A 74 -4.87 18.40 -8.92
CA SER A 74 -5.46 19.38 -7.99
C SER A 74 -6.38 20.39 -8.70
N ALA A 75 -6.24 20.55 -10.02
CA ALA A 75 -7.12 21.35 -10.86
C ALA A 75 -8.49 20.68 -11.04
N SER A 76 -8.53 19.38 -11.34
CA SER A 76 -9.78 18.62 -11.49
C SER A 76 -10.63 18.66 -10.21
N LEU A 77 -9.99 18.54 -9.04
CA LEU A 77 -10.68 18.63 -7.75
C LEU A 77 -11.27 20.04 -7.51
N LYS A 78 -10.52 21.09 -7.86
CA LYS A 78 -11.01 22.48 -7.72
C LYS A 78 -12.22 22.73 -8.62
N GLU A 79 -12.21 22.18 -9.83
CA GLU A 79 -13.33 22.32 -10.76
C GLU A 79 -14.58 21.62 -10.22
N GLU A 80 -14.47 20.37 -9.74
CA GLU A 80 -15.59 19.65 -9.12
C GLU A 80 -16.17 20.38 -7.90
N VAL A 81 -15.31 20.87 -7.01
CA VAL A 81 -15.73 21.64 -5.83
C VAL A 81 -16.46 22.92 -6.23
N SER A 82 -15.97 23.64 -7.24
CA SER A 82 -16.64 24.84 -7.76
C SER A 82 -18.01 24.54 -8.36
N GLY A 83 -18.13 23.42 -9.09
CA GLY A 83 -19.39 22.97 -9.66
C GLY A 83 -20.42 22.58 -8.60
N LEU A 84 -19.97 21.92 -7.53
CA LEU A 84 -20.79 21.58 -6.37
C LEU A 84 -21.28 22.83 -5.62
N SER A 85 -20.39 23.79 -5.36
CA SER A 85 -20.74 25.05 -4.69
C SER A 85 -21.87 25.76 -5.45
N ARG A 86 -21.73 25.90 -6.77
CA ARG A 86 -22.73 26.56 -7.61
C ARG A 86 -24.09 25.87 -7.59
N ARG A 87 -24.11 24.53 -7.49
CA ARG A 87 -25.37 23.77 -7.38
C ARG A 87 -26.06 24.02 -6.03
N VAL A 88 -25.28 24.07 -4.94
CA VAL A 88 -25.81 24.37 -3.61
C VAL A 88 -26.41 25.78 -3.60
N ASP A 89 -25.72 26.77 -4.13
CA ASP A 89 -26.23 28.15 -4.21
C ASP A 89 -27.54 28.23 -4.99
N ASN A 90 -27.63 27.54 -6.13
CA ASN A 90 -28.86 27.49 -6.92
C ASN A 90 -30.04 26.85 -6.16
N ILE A 91 -29.78 25.78 -5.40
CA ILE A 91 -30.80 25.12 -4.58
C ILE A 91 -31.29 26.08 -3.49
N LEU A 92 -30.38 26.78 -2.80
CA LEU A 92 -30.73 27.76 -1.77
C LEU A 92 -31.62 28.87 -2.33
N THR A 93 -31.26 29.46 -3.47
CA THR A 93 -32.08 30.49 -4.12
C THR A 93 -33.48 29.96 -4.51
N ARG A 94 -33.59 28.68 -4.88
CA ARG A 94 -34.90 28.08 -5.19
C ARG A 94 -35.75 27.87 -3.94
N ILE A 95 -35.13 27.51 -2.82
CA ILE A 95 -35.82 27.37 -1.53
C ILE A 95 -36.36 28.72 -1.08
N GLU A 96 -35.55 29.78 -1.17
CA GLU A 96 -35.96 31.15 -0.82
C GLU A 96 -37.18 31.60 -1.65
N LYS A 97 -37.16 31.34 -2.97
CA LYS A 97 -38.29 31.66 -3.87
C LYS A 97 -39.58 30.86 -3.62
N LEU A 98 -39.51 29.74 -2.91
CA LEU A 98 -40.70 28.94 -2.54
C LEU A 98 -41.31 29.40 -1.21
N GLY A 99 -40.60 30.25 -0.46
CA GLY A 99 -41.07 30.82 0.80
C GLY A 99 -41.74 32.19 0.67
N GLU A 100 -41.73 32.80 -0.52
CA GLU A 100 -42.53 33.99 -0.89
C GLU A 100 -43.87 33.57 -1.51
#